data_AF-A0A963ED57-F1
#
_entry.id   AF-A0A963ED57-F1
#
_cell.length_a   1.000
_cell.length_b   1.000
_cell.length_c   1.000
_cell.angle_alpha   90.00
_cell.angle_beta   90.00
_cell.angle_gamma   90.00
#
_symmetry.space_group_name_H-M   'P 1'
#
loop_
_entity.id
_entity.type
_entity.pdbx_description
1 polymer ?
#
loop_
_entity_poly.entity_id
_entity_poly.type
_entity_poly.pdbx_seq_one_letter_code
_entity_poly.pdbx_strand_id
1 'polypeptide(L)'
;MKINTRLAALLLGLLLVPQVSIGATWYTIELVLFTRNTTPAASGEVWSQASGDLDWDSSRSGNYALVPGGSLRLSGIEQALKQAAGLTPVIHTAWQQPAYSRNAATPFYLKSDREIAPGTPLIEGMVKVSVSRYLHVDLDLLMRGAPAGAARLPGGF
;
A
#
# COMPACT_ATOMS: atom_id res chain seq x y z
N MET A 1 8.95 -7.67 70.61
CA MET A 1 8.54 -7.51 69.19
C MET A 1 8.18 -6.05 68.96
N LYS A 2 9.07 -5.26 68.34
CA LYS A 2 8.82 -3.85 67.97
C LYS A 2 9.33 -3.68 66.53
N ILE A 3 8.40 -3.40 65.62
CA ILE A 3 8.61 -3.30 64.17
C ILE A 3 9.31 -1.99 63.85
N ASN A 4 10.40 -2.06 63.07
CA ASN A 4 11.24 -0.92 62.71
C ASN A 4 10.57 -0.05 61.62
N THR A 5 10.18 1.17 61.98
CA THR A 5 9.51 2.18 61.13
C THR A 5 10.40 2.86 60.07
N ARG A 6 11.56 2.29 59.73
CA ARG A 6 12.45 2.84 58.69
C ARG A 6 12.18 2.28 57.28
N LEU A 7 11.31 1.27 57.17
CA LEU A 7 10.97 0.61 55.90
C LEU A 7 9.80 1.27 55.14
N ALA A 8 9.04 2.17 55.77
CA ALA A 8 7.86 2.79 55.14
C ALA A 8 8.20 3.88 54.11
N ALA A 9 9.37 4.52 54.21
CA ALA A 9 9.75 5.62 53.30
C ALA A 9 10.40 5.14 51.98
N LEU A 10 10.88 3.88 51.92
CA LEU A 10 11.55 3.35 50.73
C LEU A 10 10.59 2.68 49.72
N LEU A 11 9.36 2.38 50.13
CA LEU A 11 8.34 1.78 49.26
C LEU A 11 7.51 2.81 48.47
N LEU A 12 7.56 4.10 48.83
CA LEU A 12 6.82 5.15 48.13
C LEU A 12 7.61 5.84 47.00
N GLY A 13 8.93 5.63 46.93
CA GLY A 13 9.80 6.25 45.93
C GLY A 13 9.96 5.48 44.61
N LEU A 14 9.46 4.24 44.53
CA LEU A 14 9.77 3.32 43.42
C LEU A 14 8.74 3.31 42.27
N LEU A 15 7.81 4.27 42.23
CA LEU A 15 6.72 4.29 41.22
C LEU A 15 6.78 5.44 40.21
N LEU A 16 7.87 6.23 40.18
CA LEU A 16 8.11 7.22 39.11
C LEU A 16 8.98 6.65 37.98
N VAL A 17 8.69 5.43 37.51
CA VAL A 17 9.22 5.00 36.21
C VAL A 17 8.43 5.75 35.14
N PRO A 18 9.07 6.60 34.30
CA PRO A 18 8.36 7.20 33.18
C PRO A 18 7.82 6.06 32.31
N GLN A 19 6.49 5.95 32.28
CA GLN A 19 5.83 5.05 31.35
C GLN A 19 6.15 5.58 29.96
N VAL A 20 7.08 4.94 29.25
CA VAL A 20 7.24 5.21 27.82
C VAL A 20 5.96 4.68 27.19
N SER A 21 4.98 5.56 26.98
CA SER A 21 3.81 5.25 26.19
C SER A 21 4.29 4.98 24.77
N ILE A 22 4.45 3.70 24.43
CA ILE A 22 4.54 3.27 23.03
C ILE A 22 3.11 3.43 22.48
N GLY A 23 2.73 4.67 22.18
CA GLY A 23 1.52 4.93 21.42
C GLY A 23 1.66 4.28 20.05
N ALA A 24 0.59 3.63 19.57
CA ALA A 24 0.57 3.11 18.21
C ALA A 24 0.83 4.29 17.26
N THR A 25 1.97 4.28 16.57
CA THR A 25 2.26 5.28 15.53
C THR A 25 1.31 5.01 14.37
N TRP A 26 0.59 6.03 13.91
CA TRP A 26 -0.33 5.91 12.78
C TRP A 26 0.30 6.50 11.52
N TYR A 27 0.14 5.81 10.40
CA TYR A 27 0.54 6.29 9.09
C TYR A 27 -0.67 6.50 8.20
N THR A 28 -0.61 7.55 7.39
CA THR A 28 -1.40 7.65 6.16
C THR A 28 -0.53 7.13 5.03
N ILE A 29 -0.94 6.02 4.42
CA ILE A 29 -0.30 5.50 3.22
C ILE A 29 -1.10 6.01 2.03
N GLU A 30 -0.41 6.66 1.11
CA GLU A 30 -0.97 7.19 -0.13
C GLU A 30 -0.19 6.64 -1.31
N LEU A 31 -0.91 6.07 -2.27
CA LEU A 31 -0.35 5.34 -3.41
C LEU A 31 -0.94 5.90 -4.71
N VAL A 32 -0.03 6.19 -5.65
CA VAL A 32 -0.39 6.47 -7.05
C VAL A 32 0.23 5.37 -7.92
N LEU A 33 -0.60 4.56 -8.55
CA LEU A 33 -0.18 3.56 -9.52
C LEU A 33 -0.43 4.10 -10.92
N PHE A 34 0.52 3.91 -11.83
CA PHE A 34 0.43 4.36 -13.21
C PHE A 34 1.00 3.31 -14.17
N THR A 35 0.52 3.33 -15.39
CA THR A 35 1.04 2.53 -16.50
C THR A 35 1.94 3.37 -17.37
N ARG A 36 2.87 2.70 -18.06
CA ARG A 36 3.75 3.32 -19.06
C ARG A 36 3.47 2.72 -20.43
N ASN A 37 3.24 3.57 -21.42
CA ASN A 37 3.07 3.18 -22.82
C ASN A 37 4.44 2.93 -23.46
N THR A 38 5.13 1.87 -23.05
CA THR A 38 6.35 1.39 -23.72
C THR A 38 6.03 0.19 -24.59
N THR A 39 6.54 0.17 -25.83
CA THR A 39 6.64 -1.06 -26.62
C THR A 39 7.67 -1.97 -25.93
N PRO A 40 7.31 -3.16 -25.44
CA PRO A 40 8.26 -4.04 -24.71
C PRO A 40 9.54 -4.35 -25.48
N ALA A 41 9.48 -4.34 -26.83
CA ALA A 41 10.64 -4.53 -27.70
C ALA A 41 11.72 -3.43 -27.57
N ALA A 42 11.37 -2.24 -27.06
CA ALA A 42 12.30 -1.12 -26.96
C ALA A 42 13.10 -1.10 -25.64
N SER A 43 12.66 -1.80 -24.59
CA SER A 43 13.37 -1.84 -23.30
C SER A 43 14.43 -2.94 -23.22
N GLY A 44 14.47 -3.87 -24.18
CA GLY A 44 15.35 -5.04 -24.13
C GLY A 44 15.02 -6.02 -22.99
N GLU A 45 13.96 -5.75 -22.22
CA GLU A 45 13.53 -6.56 -21.10
C GLU A 45 12.48 -7.58 -21.57
N VAL A 46 12.86 -8.86 -21.52
CA VAL A 46 11.95 -9.97 -21.79
C VAL A 46 11.23 -10.33 -20.49
N TRP A 47 10.09 -9.70 -20.25
CA TRP A 47 9.19 -10.06 -19.16
C TRP A 47 8.41 -11.34 -19.51
N SER A 48 8.21 -12.23 -18.53
CA SER A 48 7.43 -13.45 -18.76
C SER A 48 6.03 -13.10 -19.24
N GLN A 49 5.59 -13.67 -20.37
CA GLN A 49 4.29 -13.38 -20.96
C GLN A 49 3.10 -14.03 -20.22
N ALA A 50 3.38 -14.90 -19.26
CA ALA A 50 2.35 -15.44 -18.38
C ALA A 50 2.00 -14.37 -17.33
N SER A 51 0.83 -13.75 -17.46
CA SER A 51 0.19 -13.08 -16.35
C SER A 51 -0.10 -14.16 -15.31
N GLY A 52 0.65 -14.19 -14.21
CA GLY A 52 0.37 -15.09 -13.09
C GLY A 52 -0.99 -14.77 -12.45
N ASP A 53 -1.48 -15.68 -11.61
CA ASP A 53 -2.57 -15.38 -10.69
C ASP A 53 -2.03 -14.58 -9.49
N LEU A 54 -2.93 -13.91 -8.76
CA LEU A 54 -2.56 -13.27 -7.49
C LEU A 54 -2.17 -14.37 -6.48
N ASP A 55 -1.01 -14.24 -5.86
CA ASP A 55 -0.56 -15.11 -4.77
C ASP A 55 -1.35 -14.83 -3.48
N TRP A 56 -1.86 -13.60 -3.30
CA TRP A 56 -2.65 -13.18 -2.16
C TRP A 56 -4.14 -13.04 -2.53
N ASP A 57 -4.95 -13.93 -1.98
CA ASP A 57 -6.41 -13.80 -1.98
C ASP A 57 -6.87 -12.55 -1.19
N SER A 58 -7.82 -11.81 -1.79
CA SER A 58 -8.65 -10.75 -1.19
C SER A 58 -9.11 -11.01 0.24
N SER A 59 -9.36 -12.25 0.63
CA SER A 59 -9.77 -12.65 2.00
C SER A 59 -8.74 -12.29 3.08
N ARG A 60 -7.48 -12.07 2.70
CA ARG A 60 -6.40 -11.64 3.61
C ARG A 60 -6.39 -10.13 3.86
N SER A 61 -7.24 -9.36 3.18
CA SER A 61 -7.25 -7.90 3.27
C SER A 61 -7.62 -7.42 4.68
N GLY A 62 -6.85 -6.47 5.19
CA GLY A 62 -7.19 -5.71 6.38
C GLY A 62 -8.32 -4.71 6.11
N ASN A 63 -9.07 -4.39 7.17
CA ASN A 63 -10.07 -3.32 7.15
C ASN A 63 -9.42 -2.02 7.61
N TYR A 64 -8.75 -1.34 6.70
CA TYR A 64 -8.18 -0.02 6.95
C TYR A 64 -9.14 1.10 6.58
N ALA A 65 -9.07 2.22 7.30
CA ALA A 65 -9.90 3.38 7.02
C ALA A 65 -9.38 4.11 5.78
N LEU A 66 -10.22 4.21 4.74
CA LEU A 66 -9.91 5.00 3.56
C LEU A 66 -9.80 6.48 3.89
N VAL A 67 -8.87 7.17 3.23
CA VAL A 67 -8.77 8.62 3.27
C VAL A 67 -9.59 9.19 2.10
N PRO A 68 -10.47 10.17 2.34
CA PRO A 68 -11.25 10.79 1.27
C PRO A 68 -10.38 11.43 0.20
N GLY A 69 -10.82 11.37 -1.06
CA GLY A 69 -10.08 11.90 -2.21
C GLY A 69 -9.64 13.37 -2.07
N GLY A 70 -10.46 14.22 -1.43
CA GLY A 70 -10.12 15.63 -1.17
C GLY A 70 -9.01 15.86 -0.15
N SER A 71 -8.57 14.82 0.57
CA SER A 71 -7.47 14.86 1.54
C SER A 71 -6.18 14.22 1.02
N LEU A 72 -6.18 13.75 -0.23
CA LEU A 72 -5.00 13.20 -0.91
C LEU A 72 -3.96 14.30 -1.12
N ARG A 73 -2.70 14.00 -0.82
CA ARG A 73 -1.57 14.93 -0.87
C ARG A 73 -0.74 14.77 -2.14
N LEU A 74 -0.89 13.66 -2.86
CA LEU A 74 -0.18 13.34 -4.10
C LEU A 74 -0.95 13.74 -5.36
N SER A 75 -2.04 14.50 -5.25
CA SER A 75 -2.81 14.97 -6.43
C SER A 75 -1.96 15.79 -7.41
N GLY A 76 -0.95 16.53 -6.92
CA GLY A 76 0.00 17.22 -7.79
C GLY A 76 0.87 16.26 -8.61
N ILE A 77 1.29 15.14 -8.01
CA ILE A 77 2.05 14.09 -8.70
C ILE A 77 1.15 13.36 -9.70
N GLU A 78 -0.06 13.01 -9.32
CA GLU A 78 -1.04 12.41 -10.23
C GLU A 78 -1.27 13.31 -11.46
N GLN A 79 -1.42 14.61 -11.24
CA GLN A 79 -1.61 15.58 -12.32
C GLN A 79 -0.37 15.69 -13.22
N ALA A 80 0.84 15.69 -12.64
CA ALA A 80 2.08 15.68 -13.42
C ALA A 80 2.20 14.40 -14.26
N LEU A 81 1.82 13.24 -13.70
CA LEU A 81 1.79 11.97 -14.43
C LEU A 81 0.80 12.00 -15.60
N LYS A 82 -0.40 12.59 -15.42
CA LYS A 82 -1.39 12.78 -16.51
C LYS A 82 -0.85 13.66 -17.64
N GLN A 83 0.04 14.60 -17.34
CA GLN A 83 0.62 15.52 -18.32
C GLN A 83 1.86 14.94 -19.01
N ALA A 84 2.54 13.97 -18.39
CA ALA A 84 3.73 13.34 -18.94
C ALA A 84 3.38 12.40 -20.11
N ALA A 85 4.10 12.53 -21.23
CA ALA A 85 3.88 11.69 -22.39
C ALA A 85 4.13 10.21 -22.06
N GLY A 86 3.12 9.37 -22.34
CA GLY A 86 3.21 7.92 -22.19
C GLY A 86 3.08 7.42 -20.76
N LEU A 87 2.64 8.23 -19.80
CA LEU A 87 2.26 7.80 -18.46
C LEU A 87 0.76 7.99 -18.24
N THR A 88 0.12 7.00 -17.62
CA THR A 88 -1.32 7.04 -17.34
C THR A 88 -1.58 6.54 -15.93
N PRO A 89 -1.95 7.41 -14.97
CA PRO A 89 -2.42 6.98 -13.66
C PRO A 89 -3.64 6.06 -13.77
N VAL A 90 -3.63 5.00 -12.98
CA VAL A 90 -4.67 3.96 -12.96
C VAL A 90 -5.30 3.79 -11.58
N ILE A 91 -4.58 4.13 -10.51
CA ILE A 91 -5.08 4.11 -9.13
C ILE A 91 -4.47 5.31 -8.39
N HIS A 92 -5.30 6.04 -7.64
CA HIS A 92 -4.87 7.02 -6.65
C HIS A 92 -5.72 6.84 -5.40
N THR A 93 -5.13 6.30 -4.34
CA THR A 93 -5.84 5.96 -3.11
C THR A 93 -4.98 6.21 -1.88
N ALA A 94 -5.62 6.39 -0.74
CA ALA A 94 -4.93 6.42 0.53
C ALA A 94 -5.77 5.78 1.64
N TRP A 95 -5.08 5.26 2.66
CA TRP A 95 -5.68 4.70 3.85
C TRP A 95 -4.85 4.97 5.09
N GLN A 96 -5.49 4.88 6.25
CA GLN A 96 -4.84 4.98 7.55
C GLN A 96 -4.60 3.58 8.11
N GLN A 97 -3.38 3.34 8.59
CA GLN A 97 -3.05 2.11 9.31
C GLN A 97 -2.09 2.39 10.48
N PRO A 98 -2.20 1.63 11.57
CA PRO A 98 -1.16 1.57 12.59
C PRO A 98 0.18 1.05 12.02
N ALA A 99 1.27 1.41 12.69
CA ALA A 99 2.61 0.90 12.43
C ALA A 99 2.71 -0.59 12.83
N TYR A 100 2.25 -1.49 11.97
CA TYR A 100 2.33 -2.93 12.21
C TYR A 100 3.69 -3.49 11.84
N SER A 101 4.17 -4.46 12.62
CA SER A 101 5.30 -5.31 12.23
C SER A 101 4.94 -6.19 11.03
N ARG A 102 5.94 -6.73 10.33
CA ARG A 102 5.74 -7.58 9.14
C ARG A 102 4.77 -8.74 9.36
N ASN A 103 4.75 -9.31 10.57
CA ASN A 103 3.89 -10.45 10.92
C ASN A 103 2.48 -10.02 11.37
N ALA A 104 2.30 -8.77 11.78
CA ALA A 104 1.02 -8.23 12.22
C ALA A 104 0.28 -7.45 11.11
N ALA A 105 1.01 -6.95 10.10
CA ALA A 105 0.44 -6.20 9.00
C ALA A 105 -0.37 -7.12 8.07
N THR A 106 -1.62 -6.74 7.81
CA THR A 106 -2.44 -7.36 6.76
C THR A 106 -2.35 -6.54 5.47
N PRO A 107 -2.41 -7.19 4.29
CA PRO A 107 -2.44 -6.49 3.01
C PRO A 107 -3.68 -5.62 2.88
N PHE A 108 -3.60 -4.58 2.06
CA PHE A 108 -4.72 -3.75 1.64
C PHE A 108 -5.07 -4.09 0.21
N TYR A 109 -6.31 -4.52 -0.02
CA TYR A 109 -6.82 -4.77 -1.37
C TYR A 109 -7.06 -3.44 -2.10
N LEU A 110 -6.61 -3.37 -3.34
CA LEU A 110 -6.88 -2.26 -4.23
C LEU A 110 -7.28 -2.75 -5.62
N LYS A 111 -8.04 -1.92 -6.32
CA LYS A 111 -8.43 -2.12 -7.71
C LYS A 111 -8.57 -0.80 -8.43
N SER A 112 -8.40 -0.83 -9.75
CA SER A 112 -8.69 0.30 -10.61
C SER A 112 -10.19 0.45 -10.84
N ASP A 113 -10.65 1.70 -10.99
CA ASP A 113 -12.04 1.99 -11.38
C ASP A 113 -12.35 1.54 -12.81
N ARG A 114 -11.33 1.47 -13.67
CA ARG A 114 -11.48 0.94 -15.03
C ARG A 114 -11.61 -0.57 -14.98
N GLU A 115 -12.63 -1.09 -15.66
CA GLU A 115 -12.86 -2.51 -15.84
C GLU A 115 -12.62 -2.91 -17.31
N ILE A 116 -12.16 -4.16 -17.53
CA ILE A 116 -12.04 -4.75 -18.88
C ILE A 116 -13.28 -5.56 -19.27
N ALA A 117 -14.06 -5.98 -18.28
CA ALA A 117 -15.36 -6.63 -18.37
C ALA A 117 -16.10 -6.36 -17.05
N PRO A 118 -17.44 -6.44 -16.99
CA PRO A 118 -18.19 -6.17 -15.77
C PRO A 118 -17.66 -6.96 -14.57
N GLY A 119 -17.28 -6.25 -13.50
CA GLY A 119 -16.71 -6.82 -12.29
C GLY A 119 -15.26 -7.31 -12.41
N THR A 120 -14.59 -7.05 -13.54
CA THR A 120 -13.20 -7.43 -13.79
C THR A 120 -12.34 -6.18 -13.95
N PRO A 121 -11.67 -5.72 -12.86
CA PRO A 121 -10.84 -4.51 -12.92
C PRO A 121 -9.64 -4.70 -13.85
N LEU A 122 -9.21 -3.61 -14.49
CA LEU A 122 -8.01 -3.59 -15.33
C LEU A 122 -6.77 -3.96 -14.54
N ILE A 123 -6.64 -3.38 -13.34
CA ILE A 123 -5.59 -3.69 -12.37
C ILE A 123 -6.24 -3.95 -11.02
N GLU A 124 -5.81 -5.00 -10.36
CA GLU A 124 -6.13 -5.24 -8.96
C GLU A 124 -4.99 -5.98 -8.26
N GLY A 125 -5.08 -6.03 -6.95
CA GLY A 125 -4.15 -6.79 -6.14
C GLY A 125 -4.06 -6.23 -4.74
N MET A 126 -2.90 -6.44 -4.15
CA MET A 126 -2.71 -6.32 -2.73
C MET A 126 -1.41 -5.59 -2.41
N VAL A 127 -1.50 -4.71 -1.42
CA VAL A 127 -0.37 -3.93 -0.94
C VAL A 127 -0.22 -4.16 0.55
N LYS A 128 0.87 -4.80 0.97
CA LYS A 128 1.20 -4.93 2.39
C LYS A 128 2.28 -3.93 2.75
N VAL A 129 1.96 -3.04 3.68
CA VAL A 129 2.93 -2.11 4.25
C VAL A 129 3.21 -2.51 5.68
N SER A 130 4.48 -2.60 6.05
CA SER A 130 4.89 -2.96 7.40
C SER A 130 6.12 -2.18 7.83
N VAL A 131 6.30 -2.06 9.14
CA VAL A 131 7.42 -1.35 9.75
C VAL A 131 8.29 -2.31 10.54
N SER A 132 9.58 -2.27 10.28
CA SER A 132 10.60 -2.87 11.12
C SER A 132 11.66 -1.80 11.43
N ARG A 133 12.93 -2.00 11.04
CA ARG A 133 13.91 -0.91 11.01
C ARG A 133 13.54 0.17 9.99
N TYR A 134 12.89 -0.23 8.91
CA TYR A 134 12.44 0.63 7.82
C TYR A 134 10.99 0.32 7.44
N LEU A 135 10.42 1.17 6.59
CA LEU A 135 9.16 0.89 5.91
C LEU A 135 9.40 -0.14 4.82
N HIS A 136 8.58 -1.19 4.80
CA HIS A 136 8.56 -2.20 3.75
C HIS A 136 7.22 -2.16 3.03
N VAL A 137 7.28 -2.25 1.71
CA VAL A 137 6.11 -2.38 0.84
C VAL A 137 6.29 -3.66 0.03
N ASP A 138 5.38 -4.60 0.24
CA ASP A 138 5.28 -5.83 -0.54
C ASP A 138 4.04 -5.70 -1.46
N LEU A 139 4.20 -5.96 -2.76
CA LEU A 139 3.17 -5.78 -3.78
C LEU A 139 2.89 -7.11 -4.48
N ASP A 140 1.60 -7.42 -4.64
CA ASP A 140 1.13 -8.50 -5.50
C ASP A 140 0.02 -7.93 -6.37
N LEU A 141 0.34 -7.63 -7.64
CA LEU A 141 -0.50 -6.86 -8.54
C LEU A 141 -0.68 -7.60 -9.86
N LEU A 142 -1.92 -7.65 -10.33
CA LEU A 142 -2.29 -8.26 -11.59
C LEU A 142 -2.89 -7.22 -12.53
N MET A 143 -2.30 -7.09 -13.71
CA MET A 143 -2.85 -6.29 -14.81
C MET A 143 -3.46 -7.23 -15.85
N ARG A 144 -4.77 -7.10 -16.09
CA ARG A 144 -5.56 -8.00 -16.94
C ARG A 144 -5.75 -7.51 -18.38
N GLY A 145 -5.27 -6.31 -18.70
CA GLY A 145 -5.45 -5.72 -20.02
C GLY A 145 -4.42 -4.64 -20.34
N ALA A 146 -4.43 -4.18 -21.60
CA ALA A 146 -3.49 -3.17 -22.03
C ALA A 146 -3.85 -1.76 -21.49
N PRO A 147 -2.84 -0.94 -21.17
CA PRO A 147 -3.06 0.45 -20.81
C PRO A 147 -3.79 1.20 -21.93
N ALA A 148 -4.64 2.16 -21.55
CA ALA A 148 -5.35 2.99 -22.54
C ALA A 148 -4.33 3.71 -23.42
N GLY A 149 -4.38 3.46 -24.73
CA GLY A 149 -3.43 4.01 -25.70
C GLY A 149 -2.48 2.98 -26.34
N ALA A 150 -2.44 1.73 -25.86
CA ALA A 150 -1.90 0.63 -26.64
C ALA A 150 -2.87 0.34 -27.79
N ALA A 151 -2.70 1.05 -28.91
CA ALA A 151 -3.48 0.82 -30.10
C ALA A 151 -3.47 -0.67 -30.43
N ARG A 152 -4.66 -1.27 -30.53
CA ARG A 152 -4.83 -2.56 -31.18
C ARG A 152 -4.32 -2.35 -32.60
N LEU A 153 -3.15 -2.89 -32.92
CA LEU A 153 -2.66 -2.88 -34.29
C LEU A 153 -3.77 -3.50 -35.16
N PRO A 154 -4.33 -2.76 -36.14
CA PRO A 154 -5.22 -3.36 -37.10
C PRO A 154 -4.38 -4.25 -38.00
N GLY A 155 -4.60 -5.56 -37.92
CA GLY A 155 -4.11 -6.52 -38.90
C GLY A 155 -2.98 -7.42 -38.41
N GLY A 156 -3.24 -8.72 -38.49
CA GLY A 156 -2.27 -9.79 -38.31
C GLY A 156 -2.88 -11.12 -38.74
N PHE A 157 -3.10 -11.23 -40.06
CA PHE A 157 -3.36 -12.40 -40.93
C PHE A 157 -4.42 -13.44 -40.52
#